data_AF-A0A1D6KWY2-F1
#
_entry.id   AF-A0A1D6KWY2-F1
#
_cell.length_a   1.000
_cell.length_b   1.000
_cell.length_c   1.000
_cell.angle_alpha   90.00
_cell.angle_beta   90.00
_cell.angle_gamma   90.00
#
_symmetry.space_group_name_H-M   'P 1'
#
loop_
_entity.id
_entity.type
_entity.pdbx_description
1 polymer ?
#
loop_
_entity_poly.entity_id
_entity_poly.type
_entity_poly.pdbx_seq_one_letter_code
_entity_poly.pdbx_strand_id
1 'polypeptide(L)'
;MGTLGAAAMATLLTAVVLLTVHVPLATVATDHVVGGSMWSIPLRDDLYMAWSNNRTFYAGDNLVFRFQIGFYDVVQVSRREYEDCTTDDPYNNFRVPPAVVPLDYKGVRYYVCSVGNYCKLGLKFHVTIQQG
;
A
#
# COMPACT_ATOMS: atom_id res chain seq x y z
N MET A 1 -15.14 51.35 61.35
CA MET A 1 -15.36 49.90 61.53
C MET A 1 -16.58 49.53 60.70
N GLY A 2 -16.41 48.66 59.70
CA GLY A 2 -17.46 48.30 58.74
C GLY A 2 -16.81 47.85 57.42
N THR A 3 -16.65 46.54 57.26
CA THR A 3 -15.79 45.81 56.34
C THR A 3 -16.11 45.94 54.85
N LEU A 4 -15.05 45.88 54.04
CA LEU A 4 -15.04 45.62 52.59
C LEU A 4 -15.75 44.30 52.26
N GLY A 5 -16.66 44.31 51.29
CA GLY A 5 -17.21 43.12 50.64
C GLY A 5 -16.75 43.05 49.19
N ALA A 6 -15.94 42.05 48.87
CA ALA A 6 -15.44 41.76 47.53
C ALA A 6 -16.40 40.85 46.74
N ALA A 7 -16.18 40.84 45.41
CA ALA A 7 -16.69 39.92 44.38
C ALA A 7 -18.13 40.18 43.90
N ALA A 8 -18.45 40.14 42.59
CA ALA A 8 -17.76 39.46 41.51
C ALA A 8 -17.86 40.29 40.21
N MET A 9 -16.71 40.52 39.55
CA MET A 9 -16.69 40.87 38.14
C MET A 9 -17.18 39.67 37.35
N ALA A 10 -18.34 39.78 36.71
CA ALA A 10 -18.82 38.81 35.75
C ALA A 10 -17.93 38.87 34.50
N THR A 11 -16.88 38.05 34.47
CA THR A 11 -16.07 37.84 33.27
C THR A 11 -16.91 37.05 32.26
N LEU A 12 -17.41 37.75 31.24
CA LEU A 12 -17.95 37.14 30.02
C LEU A 12 -16.84 36.29 29.38
N LEU A 13 -16.94 34.96 29.54
CA LEU A 13 -16.10 34.00 28.84
C LEU A 13 -16.48 34.00 27.36
N THR A 14 -15.82 34.81 26.55
CA THR A 14 -15.88 34.73 25.09
C THR A 14 -15.22 33.42 24.65
N ALA A 15 -16.04 32.43 24.26
CA ALA A 15 -15.55 31.22 23.61
C ALA A 15 -15.04 31.56 22.21
N VAL A 16 -13.73 31.79 22.08
CA VAL A 16 -13.07 31.93 20.77
C VAL A 16 -12.93 30.52 20.18
N VAL A 17 -13.86 30.16 19.28
CA VAL A 17 -13.75 28.94 18.49
C VAL A 17 -12.68 29.17 17.41
N LEU A 18 -11.46 28.73 17.68
CA LEU A 18 -10.37 28.68 16.71
C LEU A 18 -10.72 27.63 15.63
N LEU A 19 -11.24 28.10 14.49
CA LEU A 19 -11.37 27.28 13.28
C LEU A 19 -9.97 26.93 12.79
N THR A 20 -9.48 25.75 13.13
CA THR A 20 -8.22 25.21 12.61
C THR A 20 -8.43 24.82 11.15
N VAL A 21 -7.93 25.64 10.24
CA VAL A 21 -7.82 25.29 8.82
C VAL A 21 -6.77 24.19 8.70
N HIS A 22 -7.22 22.94 8.60
CA HIS A 22 -6.34 21.82 8.30
C HIS A 22 -6.02 21.89 6.81
N VAL A 23 -4.82 22.37 6.48
CA VAL A 23 -4.29 22.22 5.12
C VAL A 23 -3.89 20.75 4.97
N PRO A 24 -4.53 19.95 4.09
CA PRO A 24 -4.10 18.59 3.87
C PRO A 24 -2.67 18.62 3.33
N LEU A 25 -1.77 17.94 4.03
CA LEU A 25 -0.39 17.77 3.59
C LEU A 25 -0.46 16.98 2.26
N ALA A 26 0.11 17.53 1.19
CA ALA A 26 0.19 16.81 -0.08
C ALA A 26 1.02 15.53 0.14
N THR A 27 0.34 14.38 0.18
CA THR A 27 1.00 13.08 0.28
C THR A 27 1.58 12.75 -1.09
N VAL A 28 2.90 12.75 -1.21
CA VAL A 28 3.58 12.30 -2.42
C VAL A 28 3.44 10.78 -2.52
N ALA A 29 2.98 10.30 -3.67
CA ALA A 29 2.90 8.87 -3.97
C ALA A 29 4.27 8.20 -3.78
N THR A 30 4.31 7.06 -3.08
CA THR A 30 5.55 6.29 -2.87
C THR A 30 5.67 5.17 -3.89
N ASP A 31 6.82 5.08 -4.56
CA ASP A 31 7.17 3.97 -5.43
C ASP A 31 7.85 2.84 -4.64
N HIS A 32 7.19 1.69 -4.55
CA HIS A 32 7.71 0.50 -3.87
C HIS A 32 8.31 -0.47 -4.91
N VAL A 33 9.64 -0.50 -5.00
CA VAL A 33 10.33 -1.50 -5.84
C VAL A 33 10.16 -2.88 -5.22
N VAL A 34 9.46 -3.78 -5.94
CA VAL A 34 9.07 -5.10 -5.45
C VAL A 34 10.30 -5.96 -5.18
N GLY A 35 10.34 -6.60 -4.00
CA GLY A 35 11.49 -7.37 -3.52
C GLY A 35 12.76 -6.53 -3.26
N GLY A 36 12.69 -5.20 -3.39
CA GLY A 36 13.86 -4.31 -3.32
C GLY A 36 14.88 -4.52 -4.45
N SER A 37 14.54 -5.32 -5.46
CA SER A 37 15.46 -5.77 -6.51
C SER A 37 14.68 -6.17 -7.78
N MET A 38 15.01 -7.32 -8.37
CA MET A 38 14.34 -7.85 -9.56
C MET A 38 13.21 -8.80 -9.15
N TRP A 39 12.06 -8.68 -9.80
CA TRP A 39 10.99 -9.66 -9.79
C TRP A 39 11.43 -10.90 -10.58
N SER A 40 11.95 -11.88 -9.86
CA SER A 40 12.44 -13.17 -10.35
C SER A 40 12.21 -14.27 -9.32
N ILE A 41 12.34 -15.54 -9.72
CA ILE A 41 12.25 -16.68 -8.79
C ILE A 41 13.15 -16.41 -7.58
N PRO A 42 12.61 -16.40 -6.35
CA PRO A 42 13.38 -16.03 -5.19
C PRO A 42 14.24 -17.22 -4.71
N LEU A 43 15.36 -16.91 -4.02
CA LEU A 43 16.19 -17.94 -3.38
C LEU A 43 15.52 -18.57 -2.15
N ARG A 44 14.55 -17.86 -1.55
CA ARG A 44 13.66 -18.33 -0.49
C ARG A 44 12.22 -18.08 -0.91
N ASP A 45 11.36 -19.06 -0.72
CA ASP A 45 9.95 -19.02 -1.07
C ASP A 45 9.17 -17.87 -0.41
N ASP A 46 9.61 -17.40 0.77
CA ASP A 46 8.95 -16.33 1.53
C ASP A 46 9.44 -14.91 1.23
N LEU A 47 10.44 -14.72 0.34
CA LEU A 47 11.12 -13.43 0.14
C LEU A 47 10.15 -12.28 -0.12
N TYR A 48 9.20 -12.44 -1.04
CA TYR A 48 8.28 -11.36 -1.41
C TYR A 48 7.22 -11.10 -0.35
N MET A 49 6.79 -12.15 0.36
CA MET A 49 5.89 -12.00 1.50
C MET A 49 6.56 -11.28 2.66
N ALA A 50 7.82 -11.63 2.99
CA ALA A 50 8.60 -10.91 3.98
C ALA A 50 8.81 -9.44 3.58
N TRP A 51 9.10 -9.20 2.30
CA TRP A 51 9.25 -7.85 1.75
C TRP A 51 7.96 -7.01 1.88
N SER A 52 6.79 -7.56 1.55
CA SER A 52 5.53 -6.80 1.65
C SER A 52 5.09 -6.62 3.10
N ASN A 53 5.30 -7.61 3.97
CA ASN A 53 4.98 -7.50 5.40
C ASN A 53 5.84 -6.47 6.14
N ASN A 54 7.03 -6.14 5.64
CA ASN A 54 7.90 -5.11 6.23
C ASN A 54 7.53 -3.68 5.77
N ARG A 55 6.43 -3.51 5.04
CA ARG A 55 6.05 -2.24 4.42
C ARG A 55 4.61 -1.89 4.72
N THR A 56 4.33 -0.59 4.73
CA THR A 56 2.96 -0.07 4.72
C THR A 56 2.70 0.53 3.35
N PHE A 57 1.58 0.16 2.75
CA PHE A 57 1.14 0.65 1.45
C PHE A 57 -0.09 1.52 1.64
N TYR A 58 -0.13 2.67 0.99
CA TYR A 58 -1.26 3.59 1.03
C TYR A 58 -1.94 3.71 -0.33
N ALA A 59 -3.21 4.08 -0.32
CA ALA A 59 -3.89 4.47 -1.54
C ALA A 59 -3.16 5.67 -2.18
N GLY A 60 -2.81 5.56 -3.46
CA GLY A 60 -1.98 6.52 -4.20
C GLY A 60 -0.52 6.09 -4.41
N ASP A 61 -0.02 5.09 -3.68
CA ASP A 61 1.31 4.51 -3.90
C ASP A 61 1.40 3.70 -5.20
N ASN A 62 2.60 3.31 -5.62
CA ASN A 62 2.83 2.41 -6.75
C ASN A 62 3.67 1.19 -6.35
N LEU A 63 3.40 0.05 -6.97
CA LEU A 63 4.34 -1.08 -7.02
C LEU A 63 5.15 -1.01 -8.30
N VAL A 64 6.48 -1.09 -8.20
CA VAL A 64 7.39 -1.06 -9.35
C VAL A 64 8.04 -2.41 -9.50
N PHE A 65 7.65 -3.12 -10.57
CA PHE A 65 8.18 -4.42 -10.92
C PHE A 65 9.25 -4.28 -11.99
N ARG A 66 10.47 -4.69 -11.66
CA ARG A 66 11.58 -4.81 -12.60
C ARG A 66 11.76 -6.29 -12.92
N PHE A 67 11.77 -6.67 -14.18
CA PHE A 67 12.00 -8.06 -14.56
C PHE A 67 12.55 -8.14 -15.99
N GLN A 68 13.11 -9.29 -16.35
CA GLN A 68 13.54 -9.54 -17.71
C GLN A 68 12.33 -9.83 -18.61
N ILE A 69 12.16 -9.04 -19.67
CA ILE A 69 11.09 -9.22 -20.65
C ILE A 69 11.12 -10.63 -21.25
N GLY A 70 9.96 -11.28 -21.36
CA GLY A 70 9.81 -12.63 -21.90
C GLY A 70 10.12 -13.77 -20.93
N PHE A 71 10.75 -13.51 -19.78
CA PHE A 71 11.02 -14.52 -18.74
C PHE A 71 10.07 -14.45 -17.56
N TYR A 72 9.48 -13.28 -17.32
CA TYR A 72 8.57 -13.05 -16.21
C TYR A 72 7.41 -12.16 -16.67
N ASP A 73 6.29 -12.29 -15.99
CA ASP A 73 5.20 -11.34 -16.02
C ASP A 73 4.73 -11.05 -14.59
N VAL A 74 3.79 -10.12 -14.49
CA VAL A 74 3.09 -9.79 -13.25
C VAL A 74 1.61 -9.89 -13.52
N VAL A 75 0.94 -10.80 -12.83
CA VAL A 75 -0.49 -11.02 -12.99
C VAL A 75 -1.18 -10.69 -11.68
N GLN A 76 -2.14 -9.77 -11.75
CA GLN A 76 -3.03 -9.48 -10.63
C GLN A 76 -4.19 -10.46 -10.69
N VAL A 77 -4.43 -11.18 -9.60
CA VAL A 77 -5.39 -12.29 -9.55
C VAL A 77 -6.31 -12.21 -8.34
N SER A 78 -7.34 -13.06 -8.31
CA SER A 78 -8.14 -13.28 -7.12
C SER A 78 -7.35 -13.97 -6.00
N ARG A 79 -7.87 -13.96 -4.77
CA ARG A 79 -7.26 -14.70 -3.65
C ARG A 79 -7.16 -16.20 -3.93
N ARG A 80 -8.19 -16.79 -4.54
CA ARG A 80 -8.24 -18.23 -4.87
C ARG A 80 -7.11 -18.58 -5.85
N GLU A 81 -7.04 -17.86 -6.96
CA GLU A 81 -6.01 -18.08 -7.98
C GLU A 81 -4.60 -17.82 -7.44
N TYR A 82 -4.45 -16.84 -6.54
CA TYR A 82 -3.20 -16.67 -5.81
C TYR A 82 -2.85 -17.92 -5.01
N GLU A 83 -3.77 -18.45 -4.18
CA GLU A 83 -3.54 -19.65 -3.35
C GLU A 83 -3.20 -20.87 -4.23
N ASP A 84 -3.93 -21.06 -5.33
CA ASP A 84 -3.79 -22.21 -6.24
C ASP A 84 -2.66 -22.04 -7.28
N CYS A 85 -2.09 -20.84 -7.40
CA CYS A 85 -1.15 -20.45 -8.45
C CYS A 85 -1.69 -20.68 -9.86
N THR A 86 -2.91 -20.18 -10.11
CA THR A 86 -3.53 -20.14 -11.43
C THR A 86 -3.72 -18.69 -11.88
N THR A 87 -4.03 -18.51 -13.16
CA THR A 87 -4.27 -17.19 -13.77
C THR A 87 -5.34 -17.33 -14.86
N ASP A 88 -6.42 -18.02 -14.52
CA ASP A 88 -7.47 -18.40 -15.47
C ASP A 88 -8.41 -17.22 -15.76
N ASP A 89 -8.62 -16.34 -14.77
CA ASP A 89 -9.42 -15.12 -14.87
C ASP A 89 -8.67 -13.92 -14.23
N PRO A 90 -7.53 -13.50 -14.81
CA PRO A 90 -6.71 -12.46 -14.22
C PRO A 90 -7.35 -11.08 -14.36
N TYR A 91 -7.23 -10.25 -13.31
CA TYR A 91 -7.66 -8.86 -13.37
C TYR A 91 -6.77 -8.03 -14.30
N ASN A 92 -5.46 -8.27 -14.27
CA ASN A 92 -4.47 -7.58 -15.09
C ASN A 92 -3.27 -8.50 -15.37
N ASN A 93 -2.61 -8.31 -16.51
CA ASN A 93 -1.34 -8.96 -16.84
C ASN A 93 -0.36 -7.94 -17.44
N PHE A 94 0.78 -7.76 -16.79
CA PHE A 94 1.86 -6.88 -17.21
C PHE A 94 3.07 -7.70 -17.70
N ARG A 95 3.37 -7.61 -18.99
CA ARG A 95 4.48 -8.33 -19.64
C ARG A 95 5.66 -7.45 -20.06
N VAL A 96 5.52 -6.13 -19.93
CA VAL A 96 6.55 -5.16 -20.32
C VAL A 96 7.16 -4.54 -19.05
N PRO A 97 8.49 -4.65 -18.85
CA PRO A 97 9.18 -4.05 -17.71
C PRO A 97 9.67 -2.62 -18.02
N PRO A 98 9.85 -1.77 -16.99
CA PRO A 98 9.32 -1.96 -15.64
C PRO A 98 7.79 -1.79 -15.66
N ALA A 99 7.07 -2.69 -14.98
CA ALA A 99 5.64 -2.52 -14.79
C ALA A 99 5.39 -1.67 -13.54
N VAL A 100 4.67 -0.56 -13.71
CA VAL A 100 4.24 0.32 -12.60
C VAL A 100 2.76 0.08 -12.37
N VAL A 101 2.42 -0.42 -11.18
CA VAL A 101 1.06 -0.79 -10.81
C VAL A 101 0.58 0.16 -9.70
N PRO A 102 -0.37 1.08 -9.99
CA PRO A 102 -0.87 2.01 -9.00
C PRO A 102 -1.74 1.30 -7.96
N LEU A 103 -1.70 1.76 -6.71
CA LEU A 103 -2.47 1.26 -5.58
C LEU A 103 -3.63 2.23 -5.27
N ASP A 104 -4.73 2.15 -6.01
CA ASP A 104 -5.74 3.21 -6.04
C ASP A 104 -6.69 3.25 -4.81
N TYR A 105 -6.92 2.12 -4.15
CA TYR A 105 -7.89 2.02 -3.05
C TYR A 105 -7.49 1.00 -1.99
N LYS A 106 -7.99 1.23 -0.77
CA LYS A 106 -7.83 0.34 0.38
C LYS A 106 -8.32 -1.08 0.05
N GLY A 107 -7.55 -2.08 0.41
CA GLY A 107 -7.90 -3.48 0.20
C GLY A 107 -6.67 -4.38 0.12
N VAL A 108 -6.90 -5.65 -0.21
CA VAL A 108 -5.82 -6.62 -0.44
C VAL A 108 -5.70 -6.90 -1.92
N ARG A 109 -4.49 -6.82 -2.46
CA ARG A 109 -4.21 -7.15 -3.87
C ARG A 109 -3.19 -8.28 -3.92
N TYR A 110 -3.44 -9.24 -4.80
CA TYR A 110 -2.63 -10.45 -4.97
C TYR A 110 -1.95 -10.43 -6.33
N TYR A 111 -0.66 -10.77 -6.34
CA TYR A 111 0.16 -10.79 -7.54
C TYR A 111 0.95 -12.09 -7.63
N VAL A 112 1.02 -12.65 -8.84
CA VAL A 112 1.76 -13.87 -9.18
C VAL A 112 2.52 -13.70 -10.48
N CYS A 113 3.48 -14.57 -10.74
CA CYS A 113 4.03 -14.80 -12.08
C CYS A 113 3.36 -16.03 -12.70
N SER A 114 2.86 -15.91 -13.92
CA SER A 114 2.15 -16.99 -14.64
C SER A 114 3.09 -17.95 -15.37
N VAL A 115 4.39 -17.62 -15.44
CA VAL A 115 5.37 -18.41 -16.18
C VAL A 115 5.66 -19.73 -15.47
N GLY A 116 5.32 -20.85 -16.14
CA GLY A 116 5.65 -22.20 -15.68
C GLY A 116 5.15 -22.48 -14.26
N ASN A 117 6.08 -22.87 -13.38
CA ASN A 117 5.79 -23.12 -11.96
C ASN A 117 6.29 -22.00 -11.03
N TYR A 118 6.61 -20.80 -11.55
CA TYR A 118 7.33 -19.77 -10.78
C TYR A 118 6.51 -19.27 -9.58
N CYS A 119 5.18 -19.14 -9.71
CA CYS A 119 4.31 -18.85 -8.58
C CYS A 119 4.48 -19.85 -7.42
N LYS A 120 4.55 -21.16 -7.74
CA LYS A 120 4.73 -22.23 -6.75
C LYS A 120 6.15 -22.25 -6.16
N LEU A 121 7.13 -21.68 -6.86
CA LEU A 121 8.48 -21.44 -6.35
C LEU A 121 8.60 -20.17 -5.49
N GLY A 122 7.47 -19.54 -5.14
CA GLY A 122 7.44 -18.36 -4.27
C GLY A 122 7.44 -17.02 -5.02
N LEU A 123 7.33 -17.00 -6.35
CA LEU A 123 7.19 -15.76 -7.12
C LEU A 123 5.75 -15.24 -7.08
N LYS A 124 5.29 -14.92 -5.87
CA LYS A 124 3.95 -14.46 -5.53
C LYS A 124 3.99 -13.65 -4.23
N PHE A 125 3.11 -12.66 -4.10
CA PHE A 125 2.87 -11.97 -2.83
C PHE A 125 1.51 -11.27 -2.84
N HIS A 126 1.14 -10.72 -1.70
CA HIS A 126 0.03 -9.79 -1.62
C HIS A 126 0.45 -8.55 -0.82
N VAL A 127 -0.29 -7.47 -1.04
CA VAL A 127 -0.17 -6.21 -0.29
C VAL A 127 -1.50 -5.87 0.34
N THR A 128 -1.44 -5.32 1.55
CA THR A 128 -2.60 -4.71 2.22
C THR A 128 -2.45 -3.20 2.14
N ILE A 129 -3.37 -2.57 1.42
CA ILE A 129 -3.38 -1.14 1.13
C ILE A 129 -4.25 -0.46 2.19
N GLN A 130 -3.71 0.54 2.85
CA GLN A 130 -4.37 1.39 3.83
C GLN A 130 -4.96 2.63 3.13
N GLN A 131 -5.87 3.33 3.80
CA GLN A 131 -6.28 4.66 3.34
C GLN A 131 -5.12 5.62 3.59
N GLY A 132 -4.71 6.37 2.56
CA GLY A 132 -3.71 7.44 2.66
C GLY A 132 -4.23 8.69 3.36
#